data_AF-A0A7J6NFQ1-F1
#
_entry.id   AF-A0A7J6NFQ1-F1
#
_cell.length_a   1.000
_cell.length_b   1.000
_cell.length_c   1.000
_cell.angle_alpha   90.00
_cell.angle_beta   90.00
_cell.angle_gamma   90.00
#
_symmetry.space_group_name_H-M   'P 1'
#
loop_
_entity.id
_entity.type
_entity.pdbx_description
1 polymer ?
#
loop_
_entity_poly.entity_id
_entity_poly.type
_entity_poly.pdbx_seq_one_letter_code
_entity_poly.pdbx_strand_id
1 'polypeptide(L)'
;MSLLTRCCTAAPRWARTTFTMPIPKKLNEIVRLPLFEREDPVKIRSMWLEHINEKPRSIGAVMAKPEWDVFHKNAVACPMFIVPVQKPEGYFNMVSQIQDGKYCLMTFLDHYRSNPTEAPPFMVLNFYDDLLKSKELTLLRADLVSPDLSKAEGEAVVRTLREFYGQPALFKKWVETFNLRSREFDFTEFTRANDSFFREIFGRAVRERLQQQTENAPEVSIPTRS
;
A
#
# COMPACT_ATOMS: atom_id res chain seq x y z
N MET A 1 32.11 26.36 42.28
CA MET A 1 31.63 26.73 40.92
C MET A 1 31.87 25.54 39.98
N SER A 2 30.77 24.93 39.53
CA SER A 2 30.58 24.08 38.34
C SER A 2 31.52 22.89 38.07
N LEU A 3 31.09 21.69 38.49
CA LEU A 3 31.44 20.42 37.85
C LEU A 3 30.48 20.19 36.67
N LEU A 4 30.98 20.32 35.44
CA LEU A 4 30.23 19.99 34.22
C LEU A 4 30.29 18.48 33.98
N THR A 5 29.30 17.76 34.48
CA THR A 5 29.05 16.36 34.11
C THR A 5 28.48 16.33 32.69
N ARG A 6 29.31 15.93 31.71
CA ARG A 6 28.84 15.59 30.36
C ARG A 6 27.97 14.34 30.43
N CYS A 7 26.66 14.52 30.38
CA CYS A 7 25.73 13.43 30.13
C CYS A 7 25.75 13.10 28.63
N CYS A 8 26.54 12.10 28.23
CA CYS A 8 26.43 11.50 26.91
C CYS A 8 25.19 10.58 26.91
N THR A 9 24.03 11.12 26.54
CA THR A 9 22.89 10.28 26.17
C THR A 9 23.19 9.65 24.80
N ALA A 10 23.39 8.34 24.80
CA ALA A 10 23.57 7.55 23.59
C ALA A 10 22.33 7.70 22.69
N ALA A 11 22.53 8.25 21.50
CA ALA A 11 21.49 8.28 20.46
C ALA A 11 21.12 6.82 20.09
N PRO A 12 19.83 6.53 19.83
CA PRO A 12 19.42 5.19 19.44
C PRO A 12 20.12 4.78 18.15
N ARG A 13 20.84 3.66 18.20
CA ARG A 13 21.41 2.99 17.03
C ARG A 13 20.28 2.41 16.20
N TRP A 14 19.73 3.21 15.28
CA TRP A 14 19.04 2.65 14.13
C TRP A 14 20.09 1.84 13.37
N ALA A 15 19.90 0.52 13.29
CA ALA A 15 20.71 -0.31 12.43
C ALA A 15 20.57 0.24 11.01
N ARG A 16 21.69 0.65 10.41
CA ARG A 16 21.79 0.93 8.98
C ARG A 16 21.60 -0.39 8.24
N THR A 17 20.36 -0.84 8.10
CA THR A 17 20.02 -1.83 7.09
C THR A 17 20.17 -1.14 5.75
N THR A 18 21.18 -1.56 5.00
CA THR A 18 21.37 -1.15 3.61
C THR A 18 20.10 -1.53 2.87
N PHE A 19 19.26 -0.54 2.57
CA PHE A 19 18.00 -0.74 1.90
C PHE A 19 18.29 -1.05 0.42
N THR A 20 18.28 -2.33 0.05
CA THR A 20 18.17 -2.75 -1.35
C THR A 20 16.70 -2.68 -1.75
N MET A 21 16.39 -1.79 -2.69
CA MET A 21 15.11 -1.77 -3.38
C MET A 21 14.76 -3.19 -3.86
N PRO A 22 13.61 -3.76 -3.46
CA PRO A 22 13.25 -5.09 -3.93
C PRO A 22 13.04 -5.01 -5.45
N ILE A 23 13.92 -5.67 -6.19
CA ILE A 23 13.79 -5.82 -7.64
C ILE A 23 12.46 -6.56 -7.90
N PRO A 24 11.54 -6.00 -8.70
CA PRO A 24 10.31 -6.69 -9.10
C PRO A 24 10.62 -8.09 -9.65
N LYS A 25 10.12 -9.12 -8.97
CA LYS A 25 10.20 -10.50 -9.47
C LYS A 25 9.33 -10.63 -10.72
N LYS A 26 9.76 -11.43 -11.69
CA LYS A 26 8.92 -11.76 -12.86
C LYS A 26 7.85 -12.78 -12.49
N LEU A 27 6.75 -12.84 -13.24
CA LEU A 27 5.66 -13.79 -12.94
C LEU A 27 6.13 -15.24 -12.96
N ASN A 28 6.98 -15.62 -13.91
CA ASN A 28 7.56 -16.97 -14.03
C ASN A 28 8.50 -17.37 -12.88
N GLU A 29 8.96 -16.42 -12.07
CA GLU A 29 9.74 -16.68 -10.86
C GLU A 29 8.84 -16.95 -9.64
N ILE A 30 7.54 -16.64 -9.76
CA ILE A 30 6.54 -16.78 -8.69
C ILE A 30 5.66 -18.01 -8.96
N VAL A 31 5.25 -18.21 -10.20
CA VAL A 31 4.37 -19.31 -10.62
C VAL A 31 4.91 -20.02 -11.86
N ARG A 32 4.48 -21.26 -12.08
CA ARG A 32 4.77 -21.98 -13.32
C ARG A 32 3.84 -21.52 -14.44
N LEU A 33 4.29 -20.56 -15.26
CA LEU A 33 3.50 -20.00 -16.37
C LEU A 33 2.86 -21.05 -17.30
N PRO A 34 3.56 -22.12 -17.72
CA PRO A 34 2.94 -23.12 -18.60
C PRO A 34 1.75 -23.86 -17.97
N LEU A 35 1.67 -23.90 -16.63
CA LEU A 35 0.50 -24.43 -15.94
C LEU A 35 -0.65 -23.43 -16.06
N PHE A 36 -0.40 -22.15 -15.78
CA PHE A 36 -1.43 -21.10 -15.86
C PHE A 36 -2.00 -20.95 -17.28
N GLU A 37 -1.16 -21.07 -18.32
CA GLU A 37 -1.61 -20.99 -19.71
C GLU A 37 -2.60 -22.10 -20.11
N ARG A 38 -2.55 -23.26 -19.44
CA ARG A 38 -3.45 -24.40 -19.68
C ARG A 38 -4.77 -24.31 -18.93
N GLU A 39 -4.83 -23.53 -17.86
CA GLU A 39 -6.00 -23.40 -17.00
C GLU A 39 -6.96 -22.32 -17.51
N ASP A 40 -8.22 -22.37 -17.05
CA ASP A 40 -9.20 -21.33 -17.32
C ASP A 40 -8.98 -20.08 -16.43
N PRO A 41 -9.45 -18.89 -16.85
CA PRO A 41 -9.24 -17.65 -16.10
C PRO A 41 -9.80 -17.68 -14.66
N VAL A 42 -10.89 -18.41 -14.41
CA VAL A 42 -11.50 -18.52 -13.07
C VAL A 42 -10.58 -19.31 -12.14
N LYS A 43 -10.05 -20.43 -12.63
CA LYS A 43 -9.09 -21.25 -11.88
C LYS A 43 -7.75 -20.55 -11.67
N ILE A 44 -7.22 -19.84 -12.68
CA ILE A 44 -6.03 -19.00 -12.54
C ILE A 44 -6.20 -17.98 -11.42
N ARG A 45 -7.35 -17.28 -11.39
CA ARG A 45 -7.69 -16.33 -10.32
C ARG A 45 -7.66 -17.00 -8.95
N SER A 46 -8.33 -18.13 -8.78
CA SER A 46 -8.37 -18.84 -7.50
C SER A 46 -6.98 -19.26 -7.04
N MET A 47 -6.20 -19.90 -7.92
CA MET A 47 -4.83 -20.34 -7.61
C MET A 47 -3.91 -19.17 -7.24
N TRP A 48 -4.02 -18.05 -7.96
CA TRP A 48 -3.22 -16.85 -7.65
C TRP A 48 -3.58 -16.27 -6.29
N LEU A 49 -4.86 -16.08 -6.02
CA LEU A 49 -5.33 -15.49 -4.77
C LEU A 49 -4.98 -16.38 -3.58
N GLU A 50 -5.16 -17.69 -3.69
CA GLU A 50 -4.77 -18.66 -2.65
C GLU A 50 -3.26 -18.59 -2.39
N HIS A 51 -2.45 -18.77 -3.43
CA HIS A 51 -1.00 -18.81 -3.29
C HIS A 51 -0.39 -17.53 -2.70
N ILE A 52 -0.91 -16.36 -3.07
CA ILE A 52 -0.38 -15.08 -2.58
C ILE A 52 -0.96 -14.74 -1.20
N ASN A 53 -2.26 -14.92 -0.99
CA ASN A 53 -2.91 -14.51 0.26
C ASN A 53 -2.65 -15.45 1.43
N GLU A 54 -2.16 -16.67 1.22
CA GLU A 54 -1.60 -17.51 2.29
C GLU A 54 -0.41 -16.83 2.99
N LYS A 55 0.33 -15.97 2.28
CA LYS A 55 1.48 -15.27 2.85
C LYS A 55 1.00 -14.11 3.74
N PRO A 56 1.49 -13.97 4.99
CA PRO A 56 0.98 -12.98 5.94
C PRO A 56 1.31 -11.53 5.53
N ARG A 57 2.35 -11.33 4.73
CA ARG A 57 2.85 -10.02 4.28
C ARG A 57 2.68 -9.78 2.78
N SER A 58 1.88 -10.60 2.10
CA SER A 58 1.54 -10.41 0.69
C SER A 58 0.04 -10.35 0.48
N ILE A 59 -0.35 -9.59 -0.53
CA ILE A 59 -1.74 -9.39 -0.95
C ILE A 59 -1.82 -9.71 -2.44
N GLY A 60 -2.67 -10.65 -2.79
CA GLY A 60 -3.01 -11.01 -4.16
C GLY A 60 -4.28 -10.31 -4.59
N ALA A 61 -4.27 -9.72 -5.78
CA ALA A 61 -5.46 -9.26 -6.47
C ALA A 61 -5.41 -9.62 -7.95
N VAL A 62 -6.55 -9.47 -8.63
CA VAL A 62 -6.66 -9.65 -10.09
C VAL A 62 -7.51 -8.53 -10.68
N MET A 63 -7.24 -8.19 -11.93
CA MET A 63 -8.05 -7.26 -12.73
C MET A 63 -8.38 -7.91 -14.06
N ALA A 64 -9.64 -7.79 -14.49
CA ALA A 64 -10.03 -8.17 -15.84
C ALA A 64 -9.47 -7.15 -16.85
N LYS A 65 -9.32 -7.57 -18.11
CA LYS A 65 -8.76 -6.71 -19.16
C LYS A 65 -9.38 -5.30 -19.27
N PRO A 66 -10.71 -5.12 -19.26
CA PRO A 66 -11.30 -3.78 -19.34
C PRO A 66 -10.93 -2.88 -18.16
N GLU A 67 -10.87 -3.45 -16.95
CA GLU A 67 -10.45 -2.72 -15.75
C GLU A 67 -8.97 -2.34 -15.83
N TRP A 68 -8.12 -3.30 -16.23
CA TRP A 68 -6.69 -3.08 -16.38
C TRP A 68 -6.37 -2.01 -17.42
N ASP A 69 -7.01 -2.05 -18.58
CA ASP A 69 -6.72 -1.11 -19.66
C ASP A 69 -6.99 0.35 -19.23
N VAL A 70 -8.05 0.59 -18.44
CA VAL A 70 -8.35 1.91 -17.86
C VAL A 70 -7.33 2.27 -16.78
N PHE A 71 -7.13 1.38 -15.80
CA PHE A 71 -6.19 1.62 -14.70
C PHE A 71 -4.78 1.93 -15.22
N HIS A 72 -4.26 1.09 -16.12
CA HIS A 72 -2.90 1.19 -16.64
C HIS A 72 -2.67 2.46 -17.45
N LYS A 73 -3.62 2.83 -18.34
CA LYS A 73 -3.57 4.09 -19.08
C LYS A 73 -3.44 5.29 -18.13
N ASN A 74 -4.29 5.32 -17.10
CA ASN A 74 -4.32 6.40 -16.13
C ASN A 74 -3.06 6.41 -15.25
N ALA A 75 -2.58 5.24 -14.85
CA ALA A 75 -1.36 5.04 -14.07
C ALA A 75 -0.08 5.51 -14.79
N VAL A 76 0.00 5.28 -16.11
CA VAL A 76 1.12 5.76 -16.93
C VAL A 76 1.06 7.29 -17.10
N ALA A 77 -0.13 7.85 -17.31
CA ALA A 77 -0.30 9.28 -17.51
C ALA A 77 -0.12 10.11 -16.22
N CYS A 78 -0.47 9.53 -15.07
CA CYS A 78 -0.52 10.21 -13.78
C CYS A 78 0.08 9.29 -12.70
N PRO A 79 1.41 9.16 -12.61
CA PRO A 79 2.05 8.09 -11.85
C PRO A 79 2.06 8.29 -10.33
N MET A 80 1.66 9.46 -9.83
CA MET A 80 1.70 9.77 -8.40
C MET A 80 0.31 9.95 -7.80
N PHE A 81 0.12 9.53 -6.55
CA PHE A 81 -1.12 9.84 -5.83
C PHE A 81 -0.90 9.75 -4.33
N ILE A 82 -1.81 10.33 -3.55
CA ILE A 82 -1.77 10.31 -2.10
C ILE A 82 -2.93 9.48 -1.54
N VAL A 83 -2.62 8.61 -0.58
CA VAL A 83 -3.59 7.74 0.10
C VAL A 83 -3.55 7.99 1.61
N PRO A 84 -4.63 8.50 2.22
CA PRO A 84 -4.74 8.67 3.66
C PRO A 84 -5.13 7.34 4.32
N VAL A 85 -4.12 6.59 4.77
CA VAL A 85 -4.30 5.30 5.44
C VAL A 85 -4.90 5.54 6.82
N GLN A 86 -6.16 5.15 6.99
CA GLN A 86 -6.90 5.37 8.24
C GLN A 86 -6.35 4.49 9.36
N LYS A 87 -6.27 5.08 10.55
CA LYS A 87 -5.85 4.49 11.82
C LYS A 87 -6.93 4.76 12.87
N PRO A 88 -6.90 4.07 14.01
CA PRO A 88 -7.82 4.37 15.12
C PRO A 88 -7.79 5.85 15.54
N GLU A 89 -6.61 6.46 15.56
CA GLU A 89 -6.39 7.85 16.02
C GLU A 89 -6.11 8.83 14.86
N GLY A 90 -6.74 8.63 13.70
CA GLY A 90 -6.62 9.54 12.55
C GLY A 90 -6.14 8.82 11.29
N TYR A 91 -5.14 9.36 10.62
CA TYR A 91 -4.55 8.75 9.42
C TYR A 91 -3.10 9.14 9.27
N PHE A 92 -2.36 8.36 8.49
CA PHE A 92 -1.09 8.79 7.94
C PHE A 92 -1.13 8.74 6.41
N ASN A 93 -0.31 9.55 5.75
CA ASN A 93 -0.34 9.67 4.30
C ASN A 93 0.74 8.81 3.64
N MET A 94 0.34 8.00 2.66
CA MET A 94 1.27 7.33 1.76
C MET A 94 1.20 7.97 0.38
N VAL A 95 2.35 8.08 -0.28
CA VAL A 95 2.45 8.50 -1.67
C VAL A 95 2.70 7.26 -2.52
N SER A 96 1.86 7.06 -3.53
CA SER A 96 2.08 6.09 -4.59
C SER A 96 3.00 6.67 -5.65
N GLN A 97 3.95 5.89 -6.14
CA GLN A 97 4.77 6.21 -7.29
C GLN A 97 4.81 5.01 -8.23
N ILE A 98 4.07 5.09 -9.32
CA ILE A 98 4.00 4.07 -10.36
C ILE A 98 5.16 4.26 -11.32
N GLN A 99 5.93 3.20 -11.55
CA GLN A 99 7.10 3.20 -12.44
C GLN A 99 6.83 2.26 -13.61
N ASP A 100 7.02 2.80 -14.83
CA ASP A 100 6.79 2.13 -16.12
C ASP A 100 5.43 1.44 -16.26
N GLY A 101 4.43 1.85 -15.45
CA GLY A 101 3.12 1.21 -15.38
C GLY A 101 3.13 -0.24 -14.86
N LYS A 102 4.27 -0.75 -14.34
CA LYS A 102 4.47 -2.16 -13.98
C LYS A 102 4.61 -2.42 -12.48
N TYR A 103 5.11 -1.45 -11.73
CA TYR A 103 5.16 -1.54 -10.29
C TYR A 103 4.89 -0.20 -9.64
N CYS A 104 4.45 -0.23 -8.39
CA CYS A 104 4.13 0.94 -7.60
C CYS A 104 4.81 0.87 -6.24
N LEU A 105 5.56 1.92 -5.91
CA LEU A 105 6.11 2.10 -4.57
C LEU A 105 5.12 2.91 -3.75
N MET A 106 4.83 2.45 -2.54
CA MET A 106 4.06 3.23 -1.58
C MET A 106 4.95 3.63 -0.41
N THR A 107 5.20 4.92 -0.26
CA THR A 107 6.13 5.45 0.75
C THR A 107 5.39 6.37 1.71
N PHE A 108 5.78 6.36 2.99
CA PHE A 108 5.23 7.29 3.97
C PHE A 108 5.61 8.74 3.60
N LEU A 109 4.63 9.64 3.59
CA LEU A 109 4.80 11.01 3.08
C LEU A 109 5.86 11.80 3.84
N ASP A 110 5.95 11.67 5.17
CA ASP A 110 6.93 12.46 5.93
C ASP A 110 8.37 11.95 5.69
N HIS A 111 8.55 10.64 5.48
CA HIS A 111 9.82 10.09 5.02
C HIS A 111 10.14 10.55 3.60
N TYR A 112 9.15 10.53 2.71
CA TYR A 112 9.31 11.00 1.33
C TYR A 112 9.72 12.47 1.27
N ARG A 113 9.14 13.34 2.10
CA ARG A 113 9.50 14.77 2.20
C ARG A 113 10.92 14.98 2.71
N SER A 114 11.39 14.09 3.59
CA SER A 114 12.71 14.21 4.22
C SER A 114 13.84 13.75 3.29
N ASN A 115 13.65 12.61 2.60
CA ASN A 115 14.62 12.12 1.61
C ASN A 115 13.94 11.22 0.56
N PRO A 116 13.48 11.76 -0.58
CA PRO A 116 12.73 11.02 -1.60
C PRO A 116 13.47 9.80 -2.16
N THR A 117 14.82 9.81 -2.20
CA THR A 117 15.63 8.74 -2.81
C THR A 117 15.99 7.61 -1.86
N GLU A 118 15.84 7.81 -0.54
CA GLU A 118 16.24 6.82 0.48
C GLU A 118 15.09 6.34 1.36
N ALA A 119 13.91 6.96 1.24
CA ALA A 119 12.75 6.56 2.04
C ALA A 119 12.31 5.14 1.66
N PRO A 120 12.40 4.16 2.57
CA PRO A 120 11.99 2.79 2.27
C PRO A 120 10.47 2.76 2.03
N PRO A 121 10.01 2.06 0.98
CA PRO A 121 8.59 1.89 0.74
C PRO A 121 7.99 1.07 1.88
N PHE A 122 6.78 1.42 2.27
CA PHE A 122 5.98 0.66 3.21
C PHE A 122 5.33 -0.54 2.51
N MET A 123 5.06 -0.41 1.21
CA MET A 123 4.47 -1.46 0.39
C MET A 123 4.95 -1.31 -1.06
N VAL A 124 5.12 -2.43 -1.76
CA VAL A 124 5.45 -2.49 -3.18
C VAL A 124 4.39 -3.31 -3.91
N LEU A 125 3.77 -2.75 -4.95
CA LEU A 125 2.83 -3.46 -5.82
C LEU A 125 3.51 -3.80 -7.14
N ASN A 126 3.20 -4.98 -7.67
CA ASN A 126 3.62 -5.44 -8.99
C ASN A 126 2.39 -5.87 -9.78
N PHE A 127 2.35 -5.49 -11.06
CA PHE A 127 1.31 -5.84 -12.00
C PHE A 127 1.88 -6.74 -13.10
N TYR A 128 1.26 -7.90 -13.31
CA TYR A 128 1.68 -8.92 -14.27
C TYR A 128 0.63 -9.04 -15.38
N ASP A 129 0.98 -8.54 -16.57
CA ASP A 129 0.15 -8.52 -17.77
C ASP A 129 0.45 -9.69 -18.73
N ASP A 130 1.30 -10.64 -18.32
CA ASP A 130 1.70 -11.80 -19.12
C ASP A 130 0.50 -12.60 -19.66
N LEU A 131 -0.60 -12.66 -18.89
CA LEU A 131 -1.82 -13.40 -19.23
C LEU A 131 -2.92 -12.52 -19.84
N LEU A 132 -2.67 -11.22 -20.02
CA LEU A 132 -3.68 -10.26 -20.48
C LEU A 132 -4.20 -10.59 -21.88
N LYS A 133 -3.31 -11.00 -22.79
CA LYS A 133 -3.68 -11.30 -24.18
C LYS A 133 -4.42 -12.63 -24.34
N SER A 134 -4.01 -13.65 -23.58
CA SER A 134 -4.51 -15.03 -23.74
C SER A 134 -5.67 -15.37 -22.81
N LYS A 135 -5.77 -14.71 -21.66
CA LYS A 135 -6.74 -14.99 -20.59
C LYS A 135 -7.54 -13.77 -20.16
N GLU A 136 -7.30 -12.60 -20.75
CA GLU A 136 -7.97 -11.34 -20.41
C GLU A 136 -7.85 -10.97 -18.92
N LEU A 137 -6.74 -11.35 -18.30
CA LEU A 137 -6.51 -11.23 -16.86
C LEU A 137 -5.13 -10.66 -16.56
N THR A 138 -5.07 -9.68 -15.67
CA THR A 138 -3.84 -9.17 -15.05
C THR A 138 -3.78 -9.63 -13.61
N LEU A 139 -2.62 -10.11 -13.18
CA LEU A 139 -2.38 -10.51 -11.79
C LEU A 139 -1.67 -9.38 -11.04
N LEU A 140 -2.04 -9.16 -9.78
CA LEU A 140 -1.43 -8.15 -8.92
C LEU A 140 -0.90 -8.82 -7.65
N ARG A 141 0.31 -8.43 -7.25
CA ARG A 141 0.89 -8.76 -5.95
C ARG A 141 1.34 -7.49 -5.25
N ALA A 142 0.90 -7.28 -4.02
CA ALA A 142 1.48 -6.28 -3.13
C ALA A 142 2.23 -6.96 -1.98
N ASP A 143 3.46 -6.54 -1.73
CA ASP A 143 4.26 -6.99 -0.60
C ASP A 143 4.42 -5.84 0.40
N LEU A 144 4.14 -6.15 1.66
CA LEU A 144 4.14 -5.18 2.74
C LEU A 144 5.49 -5.22 3.47
N VAL A 145 6.28 -4.17 3.26
CA VAL A 145 7.67 -4.07 3.73
C VAL A 145 7.73 -3.53 5.16
N SER A 146 6.96 -2.50 5.48
CA SER A 146 6.94 -1.91 6.82
C SER A 146 5.98 -2.66 7.76
N PRO A 147 6.38 -3.00 9.00
CA PRO A 147 5.48 -3.59 9.98
C PRO A 147 4.34 -2.65 10.42
N ASP A 148 4.47 -1.34 10.17
CA ASP A 148 3.46 -0.34 10.54
C ASP A 148 2.16 -0.48 9.73
N LEU A 149 2.25 -1.12 8.56
CA LEU A 149 1.12 -1.40 7.69
C LEU A 149 0.63 -2.83 7.89
N SER A 150 -0.59 -3.01 8.38
CA SER A 150 -1.22 -4.33 8.51
C SER A 150 -1.65 -4.86 7.14
N LYS A 151 -1.98 -6.16 7.06
CA LYS A 151 -2.47 -6.75 5.81
C LYS A 151 -3.79 -6.13 5.35
N ALA A 152 -4.73 -5.94 6.27
CA ALA A 152 -6.02 -5.30 5.96
C ALA A 152 -5.87 -3.83 5.52
N GLU A 153 -4.91 -3.09 6.09
CA GLU A 153 -4.61 -1.73 5.64
C GLU A 153 -4.00 -1.73 4.23
N GLY A 154 -3.09 -2.65 3.94
CA GLY A 154 -2.53 -2.84 2.60
C GLY A 154 -3.60 -3.20 1.57
N GLU A 155 -4.52 -4.10 1.89
CA GLU A 155 -5.66 -4.45 1.03
C GLU A 155 -6.52 -3.23 0.72
N ALA A 156 -6.77 -2.39 1.74
CA ALA A 156 -7.51 -1.15 1.59
C ALA A 156 -6.77 -0.13 0.70
N VAL A 157 -5.43 -0.04 0.80
CA VAL A 157 -4.63 0.79 -0.11
C VAL A 157 -4.72 0.28 -1.55
N VAL A 158 -4.59 -1.03 -1.80
CA VAL A 158 -4.72 -1.62 -3.14
C VAL A 158 -6.10 -1.31 -3.74
N ARG A 159 -7.18 -1.47 -2.95
CA ARG A 159 -8.53 -1.11 -3.40
C ARG A 159 -8.65 0.38 -3.70
N THR A 160 -8.12 1.24 -2.83
CA THR A 160 -8.14 2.70 -3.03
C THR A 160 -7.50 3.07 -4.37
N LEU A 161 -6.30 2.55 -4.67
CA LEU A 161 -5.64 2.83 -5.95
C LEU A 161 -6.50 2.36 -7.14
N ARG A 162 -7.06 1.15 -7.09
CA ARG A 162 -7.91 0.64 -8.18
C ARG A 162 -9.13 1.53 -8.43
N GLU A 163 -9.81 1.96 -7.37
CA GLU A 163 -10.99 2.82 -7.49
C GLU A 163 -10.65 4.20 -8.06
N PHE A 164 -9.62 4.85 -7.52
CA PHE A 164 -9.24 6.20 -7.94
C PHE A 164 -8.65 6.27 -9.35
N TYR A 165 -7.96 5.23 -9.80
CA TYR A 165 -7.44 5.15 -11.16
C TYR A 165 -8.44 4.52 -12.14
N GLY A 166 -9.40 3.71 -11.67
CA GLY A 166 -10.38 3.01 -12.50
C GLY A 166 -11.64 3.82 -12.79
N GLN A 167 -12.09 4.65 -11.85
CA GLN A 167 -13.32 5.44 -12.02
C GLN A 167 -13.03 6.81 -12.66
N PRO A 168 -13.63 7.15 -13.82
CA PRO A 168 -13.33 8.40 -14.53
C PRO A 168 -13.55 9.68 -13.69
N ALA A 169 -14.59 9.71 -12.86
CA ALA A 169 -14.90 10.85 -12.01
C ALA A 169 -13.85 11.07 -10.90
N LEU A 170 -13.44 9.98 -10.22
CA LEU A 170 -12.41 10.03 -9.18
C LEU A 170 -11.04 10.35 -9.77
N PHE A 171 -10.70 9.70 -10.88
CA PHE A 171 -9.44 9.94 -11.58
C PHE A 171 -9.29 11.41 -11.97
N LYS A 172 -10.27 11.95 -12.71
CA LYS A 172 -10.20 13.33 -13.20
C LYS A 172 -10.18 14.35 -12.06
N LYS A 173 -11.02 14.15 -11.04
CA LYS A 173 -11.12 15.10 -9.92
C LYS A 173 -9.85 15.09 -9.07
N TRP A 174 -9.31 13.92 -8.74
CA TRP A 174 -8.30 13.78 -7.70
C TRP A 174 -6.93 13.39 -8.23
N VAL A 175 -6.82 12.28 -8.97
CA VAL A 175 -5.53 11.75 -9.41
C VAL A 175 -4.89 12.65 -10.47
N GLU A 176 -5.66 13.00 -11.50
CA GLU A 176 -5.19 13.88 -12.57
C GLU A 176 -4.83 15.27 -12.02
N THR A 177 -5.67 15.84 -11.15
CA THR A 177 -5.39 17.12 -10.50
C THR A 177 -4.12 17.05 -9.66
N PHE A 178 -3.89 15.97 -8.91
CA PHE A 178 -2.68 15.78 -8.13
C PHE A 178 -1.40 15.79 -9.01
N ASN A 179 -1.44 15.16 -10.18
CA ASN A 179 -0.27 15.05 -11.07
C ASN A 179 -0.07 16.28 -11.96
N LEU A 180 -1.15 16.75 -12.61
CA LEU A 180 -1.06 17.74 -13.69
C LEU A 180 -1.38 19.16 -13.23
N ARG A 181 -2.11 19.31 -12.12
CA ARG A 181 -2.58 20.60 -11.58
C ARG A 181 -2.37 20.66 -10.07
N SER A 182 -1.18 20.29 -9.61
CA SER A 182 -0.88 20.10 -8.18
C SER A 182 -1.18 21.32 -7.29
N ARG A 183 -1.14 22.54 -7.84
CA ARG A 183 -1.52 23.78 -7.14
C ARG A 183 -3.01 23.89 -6.83
N GLU A 184 -3.85 23.20 -7.60
CA GLU A 184 -5.31 23.15 -7.42
C GLU A 184 -5.73 22.00 -6.48
N PHE A 185 -4.80 21.11 -6.14
CA PHE A 185 -5.11 19.97 -5.28
C PHE A 185 -5.20 20.39 -3.82
N ASP A 186 -6.43 20.40 -3.28
CA ASP A 186 -6.70 20.59 -1.86
C ASP A 186 -6.85 19.23 -1.16
N PHE A 187 -5.89 18.90 -0.29
CA PHE A 187 -5.89 17.65 0.47
C PHE A 187 -7.02 17.58 1.51
N THR A 188 -7.40 18.71 2.11
CA THR A 188 -8.51 18.78 3.06
C THR A 188 -9.84 18.58 2.35
N GLU A 189 -10.03 19.16 1.17
CA GLU A 189 -11.21 18.87 0.34
C GLU A 189 -11.24 17.40 -0.07
N PHE A 190 -10.11 16.85 -0.53
CA PHE A 190 -9.99 15.46 -0.95
C PHE A 190 -10.41 14.48 0.16
N THR A 191 -9.86 14.63 1.35
CA THR A 191 -10.21 13.76 2.49
C THR A 191 -11.67 13.93 2.91
N ARG A 192 -12.18 15.16 2.99
CA ARG A 192 -13.56 15.44 3.37
C ARG A 192 -14.57 14.89 2.35
N ALA A 193 -14.32 15.09 1.06
CA ALA A 193 -15.23 14.68 -0.01
C ALA A 193 -15.30 13.15 -0.19
N ASN A 194 -14.26 12.43 0.20
CA ASN A 194 -14.17 10.96 0.10
C ASN A 194 -14.17 10.28 1.47
N ASP A 195 -14.64 10.97 2.51
CA ASP A 195 -14.61 10.48 3.89
C ASP A 195 -15.41 9.18 4.07
N SER A 196 -16.61 9.10 3.51
CA SER A 196 -17.44 7.89 3.54
C SER A 196 -16.73 6.70 2.89
N PHE A 197 -16.12 6.93 1.72
CA PHE A 197 -15.32 5.95 1.01
C PHE A 197 -14.16 5.44 1.86
N PHE A 198 -13.41 6.33 2.51
CA PHE A 198 -12.27 5.93 3.35
C PHE A 198 -12.72 5.16 4.60
N ARG A 199 -13.81 5.58 5.25
CA ARG A 199 -14.38 4.85 6.40
C ARG A 199 -14.83 3.46 6.01
N GLU A 200 -15.44 3.30 4.84
CA GLU A 200 -15.88 2.01 4.33
C GLU A 200 -14.67 1.10 4.02
N ILE A 201 -13.76 1.57 3.17
CA ILE A 201 -12.64 0.76 2.66
C ILE A 201 -11.65 0.37 3.77
N PHE A 202 -11.35 1.27 4.71
CA PHE A 202 -10.41 1.02 5.80
C PHE A 202 -11.11 0.54 7.09
N GLY A 203 -12.44 0.55 7.16
CA GLY A 203 -13.18 0.26 8.39
C GLY A 203 -12.87 -1.11 8.99
N ARG A 204 -12.70 -2.14 8.15
CA ARG A 204 -12.24 -3.47 8.60
C ARG A 204 -10.86 -3.38 9.26
N ALA A 205 -9.92 -2.71 8.60
CA ALA A 205 -8.54 -2.60 9.05
C ALA A 205 -8.41 -1.85 10.39
N VAL A 206 -9.21 -0.77 10.56
CA VAL A 206 -9.26 -0.01 11.81
C VAL A 206 -9.80 -0.86 12.95
N ARG A 207 -10.88 -1.62 12.74
CA ARG A 207 -11.45 -2.52 13.76
C ARG A 207 -10.49 -3.61 14.20
N GLU A 208 -9.82 -4.27 13.25
CA GLU A 208 -8.82 -5.31 13.56
C GLU A 208 -7.68 -4.74 14.43
N ARG A 209 -7.25 -3.52 14.15
CA ARG A 209 -6.16 -2.89 14.92
C ARG A 209 -6.57 -2.49 16.33
N LEU A 210 -7.79 -1.98 16.51
CA LEU A 210 -8.36 -1.68 17.83
C LEU A 210 -8.45 -2.93 18.71
N GLN A 211 -8.88 -4.05 18.12
CA GLN A 211 -8.96 -5.33 18.83
C GLN A 211 -7.57 -5.78 19.30
N GLN A 212 -6.57 -5.75 18.41
CA GLN A 212 -5.18 -6.09 18.76
C GLN A 212 -4.59 -5.17 19.84
N GLN A 213 -4.94 -3.89 19.86
CA GLN A 213 -4.48 -2.96 20.91
C GLN A 213 -5.12 -3.27 22.26
N THR A 214 -6.38 -3.68 22.28
CA THR A 214 -7.09 -4.04 23.51
C THR A 214 -6.57 -5.36 24.06
N GLU A 215 -6.30 -6.35 23.21
CA GLU A 215 -5.75 -7.66 23.60
C GLU A 215 -4.30 -7.58 24.11
N ASN A 216 -3.51 -6.61 23.63
CA ASN A 216 -2.11 -6.42 24.06
C ASN A 216 -1.94 -5.38 25.18
N ALA A 217 -3.03 -4.84 25.74
CA ALA A 217 -2.95 -3.89 26.83
C ALA A 217 -2.40 -4.58 28.10
N PRO A 218 -1.35 -4.06 28.76
CA PRO A 218 -0.83 -4.67 29.98
C PRO A 218 -1.91 -4.67 31.07
N GLU A 219 -2.13 -5.82 31.71
CA GLU A 219 -3.00 -5.91 32.89
C GLU A 219 -2.48 -4.92 33.95
N VAL A 220 -3.30 -3.93 34.28
CA VAL A 220 -3.02 -3.01 35.38
C VAL A 220 -3.16 -3.82 36.68
N SER A 221 -2.05 -4.34 37.19
CA SER A 221 -2.01 -4.96 38.52
C SER A 221 -2.33 -3.87 39.55
N ILE A 222 -3.57 -3.82 40.02
CA ILE A 222 -3.98 -2.94 41.12
C ILE A 222 -3.29 -3.47 42.38
N PRO A 223 -2.38 -2.71 43.03
CA PRO A 223 -1.77 -3.17 44.27
C PRO A 223 -2.86 -3.22 45.34
N THR A 224 -3.10 -4.41 45.87
CA THR A 224 -3.99 -4.63 47.01
C THR A 224 -3.44 -3.84 48.19
N ARG A 225 -4.19 -2.83 48.62
CA ARG A 225 -3.83 -1.96 49.74
C ARG A 225 -3.94 -2.79 51.03
N SER A 226 -2.80 -3.28 51.52
CA SER A 226 -2.63 -3.86 52.86
C SER A 226 -2.54 -2.78 53.92
#